data_AF-A3PAG2-F1
#
_entry.id   AF-A3PAG2-F1
#
_cell.length_a   1.000
_cell.length_b   1.000
_cell.length_c   1.000
_cell.angle_alpha   90.00
_cell.angle_beta   90.00
_cell.angle_gamma   90.00
#
_symmetry.space_group_name_H-M   'P 1'
#
loop_
_entity.id
_entity.type
_entity.pdbx_description
1 polymer ?
#
loop_
_entity_poly.entity_id
_entity_poly.type
_entity_poly.pdbx_seq_one_letter_code
_entity_poly.pdbx_strand_id
1 'polypeptide(L)'
;MKELITKNLEVKDKFNYESNEIVDSYENSFLSNPISLRLWSSFFVILPIFVQAPWVRLEPISALCFTFVIVLVAIVLNQKASNKWFIVSSLLLGISGSWLGGCLFWGWLSPFPILHIPVEAVVLPLALIGFGTNWKIGSSFFISSLFGTAVTDITIFLIGIMDQWRQVITADSENAPMILQKTSESLIQIKSLSIIFFVALILWFISKEILDSGTINTTNGKALLVSGYVIQTTLIVDGIFIVLAILQPTFSGLV
;
A
#
# COMPACT_ATOMS: atom_id res chain seq x y z
N MET A 1 26.50 32.68 17.33
CA MET A 1 25.20 31.99 17.12
C MET A 1 24.88 31.82 15.63
N LYS A 2 24.90 32.86 14.79
CA LYS A 2 24.76 32.73 13.32
C LYS A 2 25.74 31.74 12.69
N GLU A 3 27.01 31.82 13.04
CA GLU A 3 28.08 30.96 12.49
C GLU A 3 27.92 29.46 12.82
N LEU A 4 27.40 29.15 14.02
CA LEU A 4 27.05 27.78 14.43
C LEU A 4 25.84 27.23 13.69
N ILE A 5 24.90 28.09 13.30
CA ILE A 5 23.72 27.72 12.51
C ILE A 5 24.13 27.46 11.05
N THR A 6 24.97 28.32 10.47
CA THR A 6 25.49 28.13 9.10
C THR A 6 26.31 26.86 8.97
N LYS A 7 27.18 26.58 9.96
CA LYS A 7 28.01 25.37 9.98
C LYS A 7 27.17 24.08 10.14
N ASN A 8 26.09 24.13 10.92
CA ASN A 8 25.16 23.01 11.02
C ASN A 8 24.36 22.78 9.74
N LEU A 9 23.99 23.84 9.03
CA LEU A 9 23.31 23.75 7.73
C LEU A 9 24.25 23.16 6.67
N GLU A 10 25.49 23.63 6.56
CA GLU A 10 26.49 23.08 5.63
C GLU A 10 26.82 21.61 5.90
N VAL A 11 26.92 21.22 7.17
CA VAL A 11 27.17 19.81 7.52
C VAL A 11 25.96 18.93 7.17
N LYS A 12 24.74 19.42 7.40
CA LYS A 12 23.51 18.70 7.06
C LYS A 12 23.30 18.58 5.56
N ASP A 13 23.63 19.63 4.81
CA ASP A 13 23.58 19.64 3.35
C ASP A 13 24.64 18.72 2.75
N LYS A 14 25.86 18.70 3.32
CA LYS A 14 26.91 17.78 2.89
C LYS A 14 26.56 16.32 3.19
N PHE A 15 25.98 16.03 4.34
CA PHE A 15 25.50 14.68 4.69
C PHE A 15 24.36 14.23 3.76
N ASN A 16 23.40 15.12 3.47
CA ASN A 16 22.32 14.84 2.53
C ASN A 16 22.87 14.64 1.11
N TYR A 17 23.86 15.45 0.68
CA TYR A 17 24.48 15.34 -0.63
C TYR A 17 25.26 14.03 -0.79
N GLU A 18 26.12 13.68 0.17
CA GLU A 18 26.84 12.39 0.16
C GLU A 18 25.87 11.20 0.26
N SER A 19 24.81 11.30 1.07
CA SER A 19 23.79 10.24 1.13
C SER A 19 23.04 10.07 -0.19
N ASN A 20 22.73 11.16 -0.89
CA ASN A 20 22.07 11.10 -2.19
C ASN A 20 23.00 10.59 -3.30
N GLU A 21 24.29 10.95 -3.31
CA GLU A 21 25.26 10.43 -4.28
C GLU A 21 25.54 8.94 -4.08
N ILE A 22 25.68 8.46 -2.83
CA ILE A 22 25.84 7.03 -2.53
C ILE A 22 24.58 6.25 -2.95
N VAL A 23 23.41 6.90 -2.89
CA VAL A 23 22.12 6.32 -3.30
C VAL A 23 21.94 6.27 -4.83
N ASP A 24 22.50 7.21 -5.57
CA ASP A 24 22.45 7.20 -7.04
C ASP A 24 23.60 6.38 -7.67
N SER A 25 24.65 6.03 -6.91
CA SER A 25 25.71 5.10 -7.36
C SER A 25 25.31 3.62 -7.33
N TYR A 26 24.03 3.31 -7.05
CA TYR A 26 23.56 1.93 -6.94
C TYR A 26 23.42 1.26 -8.32
N GLU A 27 24.52 0.63 -8.75
CA GLU A 27 24.68 -0.26 -9.92
C GLU A 27 23.55 -1.30 -10.10
N ASN A 28 23.29 -1.63 -11.37
CA ASN A 28 22.27 -2.54 -11.91
C ASN A 28 22.08 -3.86 -11.12
N SER A 29 21.21 -3.84 -10.12
CA SER A 29 20.54 -5.03 -9.57
C SER A 29 19.58 -5.63 -10.61
N PHE A 30 19.28 -6.94 -10.53
CA PHE A 30 18.20 -7.59 -11.29
C PHE A 30 16.85 -6.85 -11.17
N LEU A 31 16.66 -6.16 -10.05
CA LEU A 31 15.48 -5.36 -9.70
C LEU A 31 15.49 -3.95 -10.29
N SER A 32 16.56 -3.56 -10.98
CA SER A 32 16.68 -2.27 -11.69
C SER A 32 16.00 -2.31 -13.06
N ASN A 33 15.47 -3.48 -13.48
CA ASN A 33 14.62 -3.58 -14.64
C ASN A 33 13.22 -3.07 -14.29
N PRO A 34 12.61 -2.14 -15.07
CA PRO A 34 11.26 -1.65 -14.82
C PRO A 34 10.21 -2.76 -14.71
N ILE A 35 10.36 -3.86 -15.47
CA ILE A 35 9.46 -5.01 -15.40
C ILE A 35 9.56 -5.69 -14.04
N SER A 36 10.79 -5.90 -13.54
CA SER A 36 11.00 -6.54 -12.24
C SER A 36 10.47 -5.66 -11.11
N LEU A 37 10.75 -4.35 -11.16
CA LEU A 37 10.26 -3.39 -10.18
C LEU A 37 8.72 -3.37 -10.14
N ARG A 38 8.06 -3.39 -11.30
CA ARG A 38 6.61 -3.53 -11.40
C ARG A 38 6.10 -4.82 -10.76
N LEU A 39 6.67 -5.96 -11.14
CA LEU A 39 6.24 -7.26 -10.62
C LEU A 39 6.36 -7.35 -9.09
N TRP A 40 7.49 -6.90 -8.52
CA TRP A 40 7.68 -6.90 -7.07
C TRP A 40 6.76 -5.92 -6.35
N SER A 41 6.56 -4.72 -6.90
CA SER A 41 5.62 -3.76 -6.34
C SER A 41 4.19 -4.32 -6.35
N SER A 42 3.76 -4.89 -7.47
CA SER A 42 2.43 -5.51 -7.59
C SER A 42 2.28 -6.71 -6.66
N PHE A 43 3.30 -7.57 -6.56
CA PHE A 43 3.30 -8.72 -5.65
C PHE A 43 3.07 -8.28 -4.20
N PHE A 44 3.77 -7.25 -3.74
CA PHE A 44 3.61 -6.77 -2.37
C PHE A 44 2.28 -6.05 -2.12
N VAL A 45 1.60 -5.51 -3.14
CA VAL A 45 0.21 -5.02 -2.99
C VAL A 45 -0.78 -6.18 -2.82
N ILE A 46 -0.58 -7.25 -3.58
CA ILE A 46 -1.47 -8.43 -3.59
C ILE A 46 -1.31 -9.26 -2.31
N LEU A 47 -0.10 -9.32 -1.75
CA LEU A 47 0.22 -10.20 -0.63
C LEU A 47 -0.65 -9.98 0.63
N PRO A 48 -0.88 -8.74 1.12
CA PRO A 48 -1.83 -8.47 2.21
C PRO A 48 -3.22 -9.04 1.96
N ILE A 49 -3.72 -8.87 0.75
CA ILE A 49 -5.11 -9.16 0.41
C ILE A 49 -5.37 -10.68 0.48
N PHE A 50 -4.46 -11.48 -0.08
CA PHE A 50 -4.67 -12.94 -0.19
C PHE A 50 -4.00 -13.76 0.91
N VAL A 51 -3.00 -13.22 1.61
CA VAL A 51 -2.27 -13.95 2.67
C VAL A 51 -2.55 -13.35 4.03
N GLN A 52 -2.40 -12.04 4.19
CA GLN A 52 -2.56 -11.40 5.48
C GLN A 52 -4.02 -11.39 5.94
N ALA A 53 -4.97 -10.99 5.08
CA ALA A 53 -6.37 -10.86 5.49
C ALA A 53 -6.96 -12.20 6.01
N PRO A 54 -6.78 -13.35 5.33
CA PRO A 54 -7.20 -14.64 5.88
C PRO A 54 -6.45 -15.01 7.17
N TRP A 55 -5.14 -14.73 7.24
CA TRP A 55 -4.34 -15.03 8.42
C TRP A 55 -4.81 -14.24 9.65
N VAL A 56 -5.07 -12.95 9.49
CA VAL A 56 -5.54 -12.08 10.58
C VAL A 56 -6.91 -12.53 11.11
N ARG A 57 -7.80 -13.03 10.24
CA ARG A 57 -9.11 -13.57 10.66
C ARG A 57 -8.99 -14.84 11.50
N LEU A 58 -7.95 -15.66 11.27
CA LEU A 58 -7.73 -16.91 12.01
C LEU A 58 -6.88 -16.69 13.27
N GLU A 59 -5.75 -16.01 13.13
CA GLU A 59 -4.72 -15.86 14.16
C GLU A 59 -4.13 -14.43 14.15
N PRO A 60 -4.89 -13.41 14.65
CA PRO A 60 -4.52 -12.00 14.51
C PRO A 60 -3.20 -11.65 15.20
N ILE A 61 -2.90 -12.28 16.34
CA ILE A 61 -1.65 -12.06 17.08
C ILE A 61 -0.45 -12.59 16.28
N SER A 62 -0.58 -13.77 15.66
CA SER A 62 0.48 -14.37 14.86
C SER A 62 0.79 -13.51 13.62
N ALA A 63 -0.25 -13.08 12.90
CA ALA A 63 -0.11 -12.19 11.75
C ALA A 63 0.54 -10.84 12.13
N LEU A 64 0.18 -10.28 13.29
CA LEU A 64 0.79 -9.06 13.83
C LEU A 64 2.26 -9.28 14.20
N CYS A 65 2.60 -10.40 14.85
CA CYS A 65 3.99 -10.75 15.15
C CYS A 65 4.84 -10.90 13.89
N PHE A 66 4.23 -11.37 12.79
CA PHE A 66 4.92 -11.51 11.51
C PHE A 66 5.37 -10.17 10.92
N THR A 67 4.74 -9.03 11.26
CA THR A 67 5.27 -7.70 10.93
C THR A 67 6.71 -7.53 11.37
N PHE A 68 7.05 -7.95 12.59
CA PHE A 68 8.43 -7.83 13.12
C PHE A 68 9.40 -8.73 12.36
N VAL A 69 8.95 -9.88 11.87
CA VAL A 69 9.76 -10.75 11.01
C VAL A 69 10.06 -10.05 9.68
N ILE A 70 9.05 -9.44 9.04
CA ILE A 70 9.24 -8.68 7.79
C ILE A 70 10.23 -7.52 8.02
N VAL A 71 10.06 -6.75 9.10
CA VAL A 71 10.98 -5.65 9.46
C VAL A 71 12.40 -6.17 9.70
N LEU A 72 12.57 -7.26 10.46
CA LEU A 72 13.86 -7.87 10.71
C LEU A 72 14.55 -8.28 9.41
N VAL A 73 13.82 -8.96 8.52
CA VAL A 73 14.34 -9.37 7.20
C VAL A 73 14.72 -8.15 6.36
N ALA A 74 13.89 -7.10 6.35
CA ALA A 74 14.20 -5.85 5.66
C ALA A 74 15.51 -5.22 6.16
N ILE A 75 15.71 -5.15 7.48
CA ILE A 75 16.92 -4.60 8.10
C ILE A 75 18.13 -5.47 7.79
N VAL A 76 18.03 -6.79 7.95
CA VAL A 76 19.13 -7.73 7.67
C VAL A 76 19.54 -7.69 6.20
N LEU A 77 18.58 -7.59 5.27
CA LEU A 77 18.87 -7.46 3.85
C LEU A 77 19.54 -6.13 3.51
N ASN A 78 19.15 -5.04 4.17
CA ASN A 78 19.78 -3.73 4.00
C ASN A 78 21.22 -3.67 4.56
N GLN A 79 21.53 -4.47 5.58
CA GLN A 79 22.89 -4.57 6.15
C GLN A 79 23.86 -5.37 5.26
N LYS A 80 23.35 -6.22 4.36
CA LYS A 80 24.22 -6.93 3.42
C LYS A 80 24.76 -5.90 2.42
N ALA A 81 26.07 -5.64 2.47
CA ALA A 81 26.80 -4.67 1.63
C ALA A 81 26.64 -4.88 0.10
N SER A 82 25.95 -5.94 -0.33
CA SER A 82 25.53 -6.16 -1.70
C SER A 82 24.32 -5.29 -2.03
N ASN A 83 24.58 -4.22 -2.77
CA ASN A 83 23.64 -3.33 -3.44
C ASN A 83 22.42 -4.03 -4.12
N LYS A 84 22.55 -5.31 -4.49
CA LYS A 84 21.48 -6.11 -5.13
C LYS A 84 20.16 -6.15 -4.35
N TRP A 85 20.20 -6.12 -3.02
CA TRP A 85 19.02 -6.34 -2.17
C TRP A 85 18.33 -5.06 -1.70
N PHE A 86 18.90 -3.90 -1.97
CA PHE A 86 18.43 -2.61 -1.46
C PHE A 86 16.97 -2.31 -1.82
N ILE A 87 16.57 -2.60 -3.07
CA ILE A 87 15.19 -2.37 -3.52
C ILE A 87 14.22 -3.31 -2.78
N VAL A 88 14.57 -4.60 -2.63
CA VAL A 88 13.74 -5.57 -1.91
C VAL A 88 13.67 -5.22 -0.42
N SER A 89 14.77 -4.84 0.22
CA SER A 89 14.72 -4.42 1.62
C SER A 89 13.84 -3.20 1.81
N SER A 90 13.91 -2.24 0.89
CA SER A 90 13.07 -1.05 0.96
C SER A 90 11.59 -1.36 0.74
N LEU A 91 11.25 -2.19 -0.26
CA LEU A 91 9.88 -2.66 -0.47
C LEU A 91 9.34 -3.47 0.73
N LEU A 92 10.17 -4.35 1.33
CA LEU A 92 9.82 -5.11 2.53
C LEU A 92 9.52 -4.20 3.73
N LEU A 93 10.25 -3.09 3.88
CA LEU A 93 9.94 -2.11 4.90
C LEU A 93 8.62 -1.38 4.60
N GLY A 94 8.37 -1.02 3.34
CA GLY A 94 7.10 -0.41 2.92
C GLY A 94 5.90 -1.31 3.22
N ILE A 95 5.95 -2.57 2.79
CA ILE A 95 4.88 -3.55 3.03
C ILE A 95 4.72 -3.86 4.52
N SER A 96 5.77 -3.81 5.33
CA SER A 96 5.63 -4.00 6.78
C SER A 96 4.73 -2.94 7.43
N GLY A 97 4.72 -1.71 6.89
CA GLY A 97 3.82 -0.65 7.34
C GLY A 97 2.36 -0.95 7.02
N SER A 98 2.07 -1.31 5.77
CA SER A 98 0.71 -1.71 5.36
C SER A 98 0.26 -2.98 6.09
N TRP A 99 1.17 -3.93 6.31
CA TRP A 99 0.90 -5.16 7.07
C TRP A 99 0.56 -4.84 8.53
N LEU A 100 1.32 -3.97 9.19
CA LEU A 100 1.01 -3.55 10.56
C LEU A 100 -0.40 -2.93 10.65
N GLY A 101 -0.69 -1.96 9.77
CA GLY A 101 -1.98 -1.29 9.71
C GLY A 101 -3.14 -2.28 9.47
N GLY A 102 -3.00 -3.13 8.47
CA GLY A 102 -3.97 -4.17 8.14
C GLY A 102 -4.19 -5.15 9.30
N CYS A 103 -3.14 -5.58 10.00
CA CYS A 103 -3.29 -6.48 11.16
C CYS A 103 -4.08 -5.81 12.29
N LEU A 104 -3.75 -4.56 12.61
CA LEU A 104 -4.41 -3.81 13.68
C LEU A 104 -5.89 -3.58 13.36
N PHE A 105 -6.20 -3.19 12.12
CA PHE A 105 -7.56 -2.93 11.71
C PHE A 105 -8.37 -4.23 11.57
N TRP A 106 -7.94 -5.15 10.71
CA TRP A 106 -8.69 -6.37 10.43
C TRP A 106 -8.81 -7.31 11.64
N GLY A 107 -7.84 -7.29 12.55
CA GLY A 107 -7.83 -8.15 13.73
C GLY A 107 -8.74 -7.70 14.86
N TRP A 108 -8.93 -6.39 15.05
CA TRP A 108 -9.63 -5.85 16.23
C TRP A 108 -10.64 -4.74 15.93
N LEU A 109 -10.44 -3.95 14.89
CA LEU A 109 -11.22 -2.73 14.63
C LEU A 109 -12.08 -2.81 13.37
N SER A 110 -12.11 -3.97 12.71
CA SER A 110 -12.88 -4.21 11.49
C SER A 110 -14.39 -3.93 11.59
N PRO A 111 -15.05 -4.00 12.77
CA PRO A 111 -16.45 -3.57 12.90
C PRO A 111 -16.67 -2.04 12.83
N PHE A 112 -15.59 -1.25 12.81
CA PHE A 112 -15.63 0.22 12.82
C PHE A 112 -14.93 0.80 11.57
N PRO A 113 -15.58 0.81 10.40
CA PRO A 113 -14.95 1.19 9.13
C PRO A 113 -14.33 2.59 9.13
N ILE A 114 -14.89 3.53 9.89
CA ILE A 114 -14.35 4.90 10.01
C ILE A 114 -12.94 4.95 10.62
N LEU A 115 -12.52 3.89 11.33
CA LEU A 115 -11.19 3.77 11.90
C LEU A 115 -10.17 3.14 10.95
N HIS A 116 -10.58 2.69 9.77
CA HIS A 116 -9.70 2.01 8.81
C HIS A 116 -8.48 2.87 8.45
N ILE A 117 -8.70 4.05 7.87
CA ILE A 117 -7.62 4.95 7.47
C ILE A 117 -6.76 5.45 8.64
N PRO A 118 -7.31 5.91 9.78
CA PRO A 118 -6.49 6.30 10.92
C PRO A 118 -5.55 5.18 11.42
N VAL A 119 -6.02 3.93 11.41
CA VAL A 119 -5.24 2.78 11.88
C VAL A 119 -4.17 2.41 10.85
N GLU A 120 -4.51 2.35 9.57
CA GLU A 120 -3.52 2.09 8.52
C GLU A 120 -2.45 3.20 8.42
N ALA A 121 -2.82 4.43 8.76
CA ALA A 121 -1.91 5.57 8.78
C ALA A 121 -0.94 5.61 9.99
N VAL A 122 -0.95 4.61 10.89
CA VAL A 122 -0.07 4.61 12.08
C VAL A 122 1.43 4.71 11.73
N VAL A 123 1.84 4.19 10.57
CA VAL A 123 3.24 4.24 10.09
C VAL A 123 3.51 5.46 9.19
N LEU A 124 2.50 6.27 8.87
CA LEU A 124 2.66 7.44 7.99
C LEU A 124 3.75 8.42 8.45
N PRO A 125 3.87 8.80 9.74
CA PRO A 125 4.95 9.67 10.18
C PRO A 125 6.35 9.11 9.87
N LEU A 126 6.53 7.80 10.04
CA LEU A 126 7.78 7.11 9.73
C LEU A 126 8.04 7.13 8.21
N ALA A 127 7.01 6.85 7.40
CA ALA A 127 7.11 6.84 5.95
C ALA A 127 7.49 8.22 5.39
N LEU A 128 6.93 9.29 5.95
CA LEU A 128 7.26 10.68 5.58
C LEU A 128 8.73 11.01 5.88
N ILE A 129 9.25 10.58 7.03
CA ILE A 129 10.68 10.73 7.35
C ILE A 129 11.54 9.90 6.37
N GLY A 130 11.08 8.70 6.03
CA GLY A 130 11.79 7.78 5.13
C GLY A 130 12.00 8.31 3.71
N PHE A 131 11.20 9.26 3.24
CA PHE A 131 11.44 9.97 1.96
C PHE A 131 12.78 10.71 1.93
N GLY A 132 13.32 11.14 3.06
CA GLY A 132 14.63 11.80 3.14
C GLY A 132 15.82 10.82 3.18
N THR A 133 15.57 9.51 3.07
CA THR A 133 16.57 8.48 3.37
C THR A 133 16.66 7.42 2.27
N ASN A 134 17.52 6.44 2.49
CA ASN A 134 17.64 5.24 1.65
C ASN A 134 16.32 4.43 1.61
N TRP A 135 15.35 4.69 2.48
CA TRP A 135 14.06 3.97 2.50
C TRP A 135 12.99 4.56 1.58
N LYS A 136 13.36 5.54 0.74
CA LYS A 136 12.46 6.29 -0.14
C LYS A 136 11.53 5.41 -0.99
N ILE A 137 12.03 4.30 -1.54
CA ILE A 137 11.24 3.39 -2.37
C ILE A 137 10.11 2.74 -1.55
N GLY A 138 10.44 2.26 -0.35
CA GLY A 138 9.49 1.67 0.61
C GLY A 138 8.51 2.68 1.17
N SER A 139 8.97 3.89 1.49
CA SER A 139 8.09 5.01 1.87
C SER A 139 7.08 5.31 0.78
N SER A 140 7.55 5.37 -0.47
CA SER A 140 6.67 5.62 -1.62
C SER A 140 5.69 4.47 -1.82
N PHE A 141 6.11 3.21 -1.64
CA PHE A 141 5.22 2.06 -1.67
C PHE A 141 4.10 2.20 -0.63
N PHE A 142 4.45 2.42 0.63
CA PHE A 142 3.49 2.51 1.73
C PHE A 142 2.50 3.65 1.52
N ILE A 143 2.99 4.84 1.14
CA ILE A 143 2.14 6.03 0.99
C ILE A 143 1.18 5.86 -0.19
N SER A 144 1.64 5.30 -1.30
CA SER A 144 0.78 5.04 -2.45
C SER A 144 -0.23 3.93 -2.17
N SER A 145 0.15 2.93 -1.37
CA SER A 145 -0.77 1.89 -0.88
C SER A 145 -1.86 2.51 0.00
N LEU A 146 -1.48 3.31 1.00
CA LEU A 146 -2.40 4.00 1.91
C LEU A 146 -3.32 4.97 1.15
N PHE A 147 -2.78 5.68 0.15
CA PHE A 147 -3.58 6.54 -0.74
C PHE A 147 -4.60 5.73 -1.54
N GLY A 148 -4.21 4.58 -2.10
CA GLY A 148 -5.11 3.65 -2.74
C GLY A 148 -6.24 3.23 -1.80
N THR A 149 -5.91 2.72 -0.61
CA THR A 149 -6.90 2.35 0.43
C THR A 149 -7.85 3.50 0.75
N ALA A 150 -7.34 4.71 0.96
CA ALA A 150 -8.15 5.88 1.27
C ALA A 150 -9.14 6.21 0.14
N VAL A 151 -8.74 6.09 -1.12
CA VAL A 151 -9.64 6.31 -2.25
C VAL A 151 -10.68 5.19 -2.39
N THR A 152 -10.31 3.94 -2.12
CA THR A 152 -11.25 2.81 -2.06
C THR A 152 -12.29 3.02 -0.96
N ASP A 153 -11.87 3.40 0.24
CA ASP A 153 -12.77 3.72 1.37
C ASP A 153 -13.72 4.87 1.07
N ILE A 154 -13.22 5.95 0.47
CA ILE A 154 -14.04 7.08 0.04
C ILE A 154 -15.05 6.63 -1.02
N THR A 155 -14.65 5.79 -1.97
CA THR A 155 -15.57 5.22 -2.97
C THR A 155 -16.68 4.44 -2.29
N ILE A 156 -16.33 3.52 -1.37
CA ILE A 156 -17.26 2.69 -0.58
C ILE A 156 -18.24 3.57 0.21
N PHE A 157 -17.75 4.66 0.79
CA PHE A 157 -18.57 5.64 1.49
C PHE A 157 -19.54 6.35 0.53
N LEU A 158 -19.07 6.85 -0.62
CA LEU A 158 -19.88 7.60 -1.59
C LEU A 158 -20.98 6.77 -2.25
N ILE A 159 -20.72 5.47 -2.48
CA ILE A 159 -21.74 4.54 -2.99
C ILE A 159 -22.75 4.12 -1.90
N GLY A 160 -22.44 4.37 -0.61
CA GLY A 160 -23.35 4.15 0.51
C GLY A 160 -23.38 2.72 1.03
N ILE A 161 -22.33 1.91 0.77
CA ILE A 161 -22.26 0.52 1.25
C ILE A 161 -21.46 0.37 2.56
N MET A 162 -20.96 1.48 3.12
CA MET A 162 -20.16 1.47 4.36
C MET A 162 -20.94 0.87 5.55
N ASP A 163 -22.26 1.04 5.61
CA ASP A 163 -23.10 0.42 6.65
C ASP A 163 -23.24 -1.10 6.45
N GLN A 164 -23.16 -1.58 5.20
CA GLN A 164 -23.21 -3.00 4.87
C GLN A 164 -21.91 -3.71 5.25
N TRP A 165 -20.76 -3.03 5.19
CA TRP A 165 -19.49 -3.53 5.70
C TRP A 165 -19.64 -4.09 7.12
N ARG A 166 -20.13 -3.26 8.05
CA ARG A 166 -20.28 -3.66 9.45
C ARG A 166 -21.20 -4.87 9.58
N GLN A 167 -22.30 -4.88 8.83
CA GLN A 167 -23.25 -5.99 8.84
C GLN A 167 -22.61 -7.30 8.38
N VAL A 168 -21.80 -7.27 7.31
CA VAL A 168 -21.08 -8.45 6.81
C VAL A 168 -20.10 -8.99 7.86
N ILE A 169 -19.30 -8.13 8.48
CA ILE A 169 -18.27 -8.55 9.44
C ILE A 169 -18.86 -9.11 10.73
N THR A 170 -20.02 -8.61 11.16
CA THR A 170 -20.68 -9.11 12.37
C THR A 170 -21.69 -10.23 12.11
N ALA A 171 -21.94 -10.59 10.85
CA ALA A 171 -22.92 -11.62 10.50
C ALA A 171 -22.36 -13.02 10.71
N ASP A 172 -23.22 -13.92 11.16
CA ASP A 172 -22.93 -15.35 11.18
C ASP A 172 -22.71 -15.88 9.76
N SER A 173 -21.99 -17.00 9.63
CA SER A 173 -21.64 -17.62 8.35
C SER A 173 -22.85 -17.94 7.47
N GLU A 174 -24.03 -18.14 8.07
CA GLU A 174 -25.28 -18.39 7.34
C GLU A 174 -25.89 -17.12 6.73
N ASN A 175 -25.73 -15.97 7.38
CA ASN A 175 -26.34 -14.70 6.99
C ASN A 175 -25.42 -13.83 6.12
N ALA A 176 -24.10 -13.99 6.25
CA ALA A 176 -23.11 -13.22 5.50
C ALA A 176 -23.32 -13.29 3.97
N PRO A 177 -23.58 -14.46 3.34
CA PRO A 177 -23.80 -14.54 1.89
C PRO A 177 -25.00 -13.69 1.40
N MET A 178 -26.08 -13.62 2.20
CA MET A 178 -27.26 -12.84 1.84
C MET A 178 -26.99 -11.33 1.92
N ILE A 179 -26.21 -10.87 2.90
CA ILE A 179 -25.83 -9.45 3.03
C ILE A 179 -24.91 -9.05 1.87
N LEU A 180 -23.97 -9.92 1.52
CA LEU A 180 -23.07 -9.72 0.38
C LEU A 180 -23.83 -9.66 -0.96
N GLN A 181 -24.84 -10.50 -1.14
CA GLN A 181 -25.73 -10.43 -2.30
C GLN A 181 -26.45 -9.08 -2.40
N LYS A 182 -27.05 -8.61 -1.30
CA LYS A 182 -27.70 -7.27 -1.26
C LYS A 182 -26.70 -6.13 -1.52
N THR A 183 -25.47 -6.29 -1.04
CA THR A 183 -24.38 -5.34 -1.29
C THR A 183 -24.02 -5.31 -2.77
N SER A 184 -23.91 -6.47 -3.42
CA SER A 184 -23.66 -6.58 -4.85
C SER A 184 -24.77 -5.94 -5.70
N GLU A 185 -26.04 -6.12 -5.33
CA GLU A 185 -27.15 -5.47 -6.03
C GLU A 185 -27.05 -3.93 -5.96
N SER A 186 -26.51 -3.41 -4.86
CA SER A 186 -26.28 -1.97 -4.68
C SER A 186 -25.15 -1.44 -5.58
N LEU A 187 -24.20 -2.29 -6.00
CA LEU A 187 -23.12 -1.93 -6.92
C LEU A 187 -23.60 -1.76 -8.37
N ILE A 188 -24.63 -2.51 -8.78
CA ILE A 188 -25.17 -2.51 -10.16
C ILE A 188 -26.00 -1.24 -10.45
N GLN A 189 -26.36 -0.47 -9.41
CA GLN A 189 -27.08 0.78 -9.59
C GLN A 189 -26.25 1.79 -10.40
N ILE A 190 -26.93 2.54 -11.27
CA ILE A 190 -26.29 3.53 -12.15
C ILE A 190 -25.47 4.58 -11.38
N LYS A 191 -25.94 4.97 -10.19
CA LYS A 191 -25.23 5.90 -9.30
C LYS A 191 -23.88 5.31 -8.86
N SER A 192 -23.88 4.10 -8.33
CA SER A 192 -22.69 3.41 -7.82
C SER A 192 -21.68 3.17 -8.95
N LEU A 193 -22.14 2.66 -10.08
CA LEU A 193 -21.28 2.38 -11.24
C LEU A 193 -20.64 3.65 -11.80
N SER A 194 -21.39 4.76 -11.85
CA SER A 194 -20.86 6.07 -12.26
C SER A 194 -19.75 6.54 -11.32
N ILE A 195 -19.97 6.50 -10.01
CA ILE A 195 -18.97 6.90 -9.01
C ILE A 195 -17.69 6.06 -9.15
N ILE A 196 -17.85 4.72 -9.19
CA ILE A 196 -16.73 3.77 -9.37
C ILE A 196 -15.95 4.10 -10.64
N PHE A 197 -16.64 4.31 -11.76
CA PHE A 197 -15.99 4.62 -13.04
C PHE A 197 -15.23 5.95 -13.00
N PHE A 198 -15.81 7.01 -12.44
CA PHE A 198 -15.13 8.30 -12.33
C PHE A 198 -13.92 8.25 -11.41
N VAL A 199 -14.02 7.59 -10.25
CA VAL A 199 -12.88 7.44 -9.33
C VAL A 199 -11.78 6.59 -9.97
N ALA A 200 -12.14 5.48 -10.62
CA ALA A 200 -11.20 4.64 -11.35
C ALA A 200 -10.46 5.42 -12.44
N LEU A 201 -11.17 6.26 -13.18
CA LEU A 201 -10.59 7.11 -14.22
C LEU A 201 -9.62 8.14 -13.64
N ILE A 202 -10.00 8.79 -12.53
CA ILE A 202 -9.13 9.76 -11.82
C ILE A 202 -7.86 9.07 -11.33
N LEU A 203 -7.98 7.92 -10.66
CA LEU A 203 -6.83 7.15 -10.18
C LEU A 203 -5.92 6.68 -11.33
N TRP A 204 -6.52 6.28 -12.45
CA TRP A 204 -5.76 5.91 -13.64
C TRP A 204 -4.93 7.08 -14.17
N PHE A 205 -5.51 8.28 -14.27
CA PHE A 205 -4.78 9.47 -14.70
C PHE A 205 -3.67 9.85 -13.71
N ILE A 206 -3.94 9.81 -12.41
CA ILE A 206 -2.94 10.09 -11.36
C ILE A 206 -1.77 9.09 -11.46
N SER A 207 -2.07 7.80 -11.55
CA SER A 207 -1.06 6.75 -11.70
C SER A 207 -0.23 6.96 -12.96
N LYS A 208 -0.87 7.29 -14.09
CA LYS A 208 -0.19 7.57 -15.35
C LYS A 208 0.75 8.76 -15.26
N GLU A 209 0.30 9.89 -14.70
CA GLU A 209 1.13 11.08 -14.53
C GLU A 209 2.37 10.82 -13.66
N ILE A 210 2.20 10.05 -12.58
CA ILE A 210 3.29 9.63 -11.70
C ILE A 210 4.29 8.73 -12.46
N LEU A 211 3.78 7.79 -13.26
CA LEU A 211 4.61 6.89 -14.07
C LEU A 211 5.39 7.64 -15.15
N ASP A 212 4.74 8.57 -15.85
CA ASP A 212 5.36 9.39 -16.90
C ASP A 212 6.44 10.31 -16.33
N SER A 213 6.30 10.72 -15.06
CA SER A 213 7.32 11.49 -14.31
C SER A 213 8.46 10.61 -13.74
N GLY A 214 8.31 9.28 -13.74
CA GLY A 214 9.26 8.34 -13.16
C GLY A 214 10.40 7.97 -14.09
N THR A 215 11.61 7.83 -13.54
CA THR A 215 12.80 7.36 -14.27
C THR A 215 13.51 6.26 -13.51
N ILE A 216 13.91 5.18 -14.20
CA ILE A 216 14.57 4.05 -13.55
C ILE A 216 16.00 4.36 -13.10
N ASN A 217 16.60 5.43 -13.63
CA ASN A 217 18.02 5.73 -13.43
C ASN A 217 18.32 6.36 -12.07
N THR A 218 17.33 6.94 -11.40
CA THR A 218 17.51 7.61 -10.10
C THR A 218 16.65 6.95 -9.03
N THR A 219 17.05 7.06 -7.77
CA THR A 219 16.24 6.51 -6.68
C THR A 219 14.91 7.25 -6.52
N ASN A 220 14.89 8.56 -6.78
CA ASN A 220 13.65 9.34 -6.83
C ASN A 220 12.70 8.84 -7.92
N GLY A 221 13.22 8.60 -9.12
CA GLY A 221 12.41 8.10 -10.21
C GLY A 221 11.93 6.67 -9.98
N LYS A 222 12.75 5.78 -9.38
CA LYS A 222 12.31 4.44 -8.93
C LYS A 222 11.17 4.53 -7.93
N ALA A 223 11.25 5.45 -6.96
CA ALA A 223 10.17 5.66 -5.99
C ALA A 223 8.86 6.10 -6.67
N LEU A 224 8.92 7.05 -7.61
CA LEU A 224 7.76 7.45 -8.43
C LEU A 224 7.20 6.27 -9.23
N LEU A 225 8.05 5.46 -9.87
CA LEU A 225 7.62 4.26 -10.59
C LEU A 225 6.88 3.28 -9.66
N VAL A 226 7.44 3.00 -8.48
CA VAL A 226 6.79 2.16 -7.47
C VAL A 226 5.43 2.74 -7.05
N SER A 227 5.36 4.04 -6.78
CA SER A 227 4.08 4.72 -6.48
C SER A 227 3.03 4.47 -7.55
N GLY A 228 3.39 4.71 -8.81
CA GLY A 228 2.51 4.52 -9.95
C GLY A 228 2.05 3.06 -10.11
N TYR A 229 2.97 2.10 -9.98
CA TYR A 229 2.66 0.67 -10.04
C TYR A 229 1.77 0.20 -8.90
N VAL A 230 1.96 0.72 -7.69
CA VAL A 230 1.11 0.40 -6.53
C VAL A 230 -0.31 0.87 -6.78
N ILE A 231 -0.51 2.14 -7.16
CA ILE A 231 -1.85 2.69 -7.46
C ILE A 231 -2.52 1.91 -8.60
N GLN A 232 -1.77 1.59 -9.67
CA GLN A 232 -2.31 0.81 -10.78
C GLN A 232 -2.70 -0.60 -10.36
N THR A 233 -1.92 -1.23 -9.49
CA THR A 233 -2.22 -2.58 -8.98
C THR A 233 -3.44 -2.56 -8.09
N THR A 234 -3.58 -1.58 -7.20
CA THR A 234 -4.79 -1.40 -6.38
C THR A 234 -6.02 -1.26 -7.26
N LEU A 235 -5.96 -0.43 -8.31
CA LEU A 235 -7.06 -0.26 -9.25
C LEU A 235 -7.45 -1.57 -9.96
N ILE A 236 -6.46 -2.36 -10.39
CA ILE A 236 -6.69 -3.66 -11.03
C ILE A 236 -7.34 -4.64 -10.06
N VAL A 237 -6.82 -4.71 -8.82
CA VAL A 237 -7.33 -5.62 -7.80
C VAL A 237 -8.76 -5.26 -7.39
N ASP A 238 -9.04 -3.98 -7.15
CA ASP A 238 -10.39 -3.48 -6.87
C ASP A 238 -11.35 -3.77 -8.03
N GLY A 239 -10.89 -3.57 -9.27
CA GLY A 239 -11.64 -3.91 -10.47
C GLY A 239 -11.99 -5.39 -10.55
N ILE A 240 -11.04 -6.27 -10.21
CA ILE A 240 -11.28 -7.72 -10.12
C ILE A 240 -12.33 -8.02 -9.05
N PHE A 241 -12.24 -7.41 -7.87
CA PHE A 241 -13.22 -7.62 -6.80
C PHE A 241 -14.62 -7.14 -7.17
N ILE A 242 -14.74 -6.01 -7.87
CA ILE A 242 -16.04 -5.52 -8.37
C ILE A 242 -16.61 -6.49 -9.40
N VAL A 243 -15.81 -6.98 -10.35
CA VAL A 243 -16.25 -7.96 -11.34
C VAL A 243 -16.69 -9.26 -10.66
N LEU A 244 -15.93 -9.75 -9.68
CA LEU A 244 -16.28 -10.94 -8.90
C LEU A 244 -17.57 -10.75 -8.11
N ALA A 245 -17.75 -9.59 -7.47
CA ALA A 245 -18.98 -9.26 -6.76
C ALA A 245 -20.20 -9.33 -7.69
N ILE A 246 -20.10 -8.76 -8.90
CA ILE A 246 -21.18 -8.75 -9.89
C ILE A 246 -21.46 -10.15 -10.44
N LEU A 247 -20.42 -10.92 -10.79
CA LEU A 247 -20.58 -12.23 -11.45
C LEU A 247 -21.04 -13.32 -10.48
N GLN A 248 -20.49 -13.32 -9.27
CA GLN A 248 -20.77 -14.34 -8.29
C GLN A 248 -20.78 -13.74 -6.88
N PRO A 249 -21.92 -13.17 -6.45
CA PRO A 249 -22.04 -12.52 -5.15
C PRO A 249 -21.68 -13.43 -3.97
N THR A 250 -21.82 -14.74 -4.12
CA THR A 250 -21.46 -15.74 -3.11
C THR A 250 -19.94 -15.91 -2.91
N PHE A 251 -19.10 -15.56 -3.89
CA PHE A 251 -17.63 -15.57 -3.74
C PHE A 251 -17.07 -14.29 -3.13
N SER A 252 -17.87 -13.22 -3.01
CA SER A 252 -17.42 -11.98 -2.38
C SER A 252 -17.17 -12.09 -0.87
N GLY A 253 -17.65 -13.17 -0.24
CA GLY A 253 -17.42 -13.46 1.19
C GLY A 253 -16.10 -14.14 1.51
N LEU A 254 -15.30 -14.47 0.49
CA LEU A 254 -13.97 -15.06 0.64
C LEU A 254 -12.86 -14.00 0.86
N VAL A 255 -13.22 -12.72 0.90
CA VAL A 255 -12.30 -11.58 1.02
C VAL A 255 -12.58 -10.80 2.29
#